data_AF-A0A1S8TJK6-F1
#
_entry.id   AF-A0A1S8TJK6-F1
#
_cell.length_a   1.000
_cell.length_b   1.000
_cell.length_c   1.000
_cell.angle_alpha   90.00
_cell.angle_beta   90.00
_cell.angle_gamma   90.00
#
_symmetry.space_group_name_H-M   'P 1'
#
loop_
_entity.id
_entity.type
_entity.pdbx_description
1 polymer ?
#
loop_
_entity_poly.entity_id
_entity_poly.type
_entity_poly.pdbx_seq_one_letter_code
_entity_poly.pdbx_strand_id
1 'polypeptide(L)'
;MILKFLKEETKNYKIICIGSSAGGYMATLVGSILKAEYVIAFSPQFSISNYVFKKETKYLELIDIIHKNLTTIFYFCPFYNLEDQNQYKLIQNEINVKTFTFDSNKHGIPINKIQLRDVINMSYNQLIRLHSKWSGKITNKKEFIQK
;
A
#
# COMPACT_ATOMS: atom_id res chain seq x y z
N MET A 1 0.89 -22.67 8.63
CA MET A 1 1.23 -21.60 7.65
C MET A 1 0.74 -20.27 8.18
N ILE A 2 1.51 -19.19 8.04
CA ILE A 2 1.27 -17.88 8.67
C ILE A 2 -0.13 -17.31 8.41
N LEU A 3 -0.67 -17.44 7.20
CA LEU A 3 -2.02 -16.95 6.87
C LEU A 3 -3.12 -17.63 7.68
N LYS A 4 -3.00 -18.95 7.91
CA LYS A 4 -3.97 -19.69 8.73
C LYS A 4 -3.91 -19.21 10.19
N PHE A 5 -2.69 -19.03 10.71
CA PHE A 5 -2.48 -18.50 12.05
C PHE A 5 -3.10 -17.10 12.21
N LEU A 6 -2.76 -16.18 11.31
CA LEU A 6 -3.30 -14.81 11.35
C LEU A 6 -4.83 -14.80 11.25
N LYS A 7 -5.44 -15.65 10.41
CA LYS A 7 -6.90 -15.76 10.28
C LYS A 7 -7.58 -16.17 11.60
N GLU A 8 -6.98 -17.10 12.34
CA GLU A 8 -7.53 -17.53 13.63
C GLU A 8 -7.31 -16.47 14.72
N GLU A 9 -6.09 -15.92 14.84
CA GLU A 9 -5.76 -14.95 15.89
C GLU A 9 -6.46 -13.60 15.73
N THR A 10 -6.86 -13.25 14.51
CA THR A 10 -7.58 -12.00 14.21
C THR A 10 -9.08 -12.19 14.07
N LYS A 11 -9.61 -13.36 14.46
CA LYS A 11 -11.05 -13.64 14.44
C LYS A 11 -11.81 -12.60 15.28
N ASN A 12 -12.81 -11.98 14.68
CA ASN A 12 -13.65 -10.91 15.26
C ASN A 12 -12.93 -9.57 15.52
N TYR A 13 -11.70 -9.40 15.05
CA TYR A 13 -11.01 -8.11 15.09
C TYR A 13 -11.25 -7.31 13.80
N LYS A 14 -11.20 -6.00 13.94
CA LYS A 14 -10.96 -5.11 12.80
C LYS A 14 -9.48 -5.17 12.45
N ILE A 15 -9.19 -5.52 11.20
CA ILE A 15 -7.82 -5.70 10.73
C ILE A 15 -7.44 -4.48 9.91
N ILE A 16 -6.35 -3.83 10.27
CA ILE A 16 -5.68 -2.82 9.45
C ILE A 16 -4.27 -3.34 9.20
N CYS A 17 -3.85 -3.38 7.94
CA CYS A 17 -2.49 -3.81 7.60
C CYS A 17 -1.65 -2.60 7.17
N ILE A 18 -0.39 -2.59 7.59
CA ILE A 18 0.55 -1.54 7.24
C ILE A 18 1.90 -2.13 6.88
N GLY A 19 2.56 -1.58 5.86
CA GLY A 19 3.87 -2.04 5.47
C GLY A 19 4.59 -1.11 4.51
N SER A 20 5.91 -1.26 4.44
CA SER A 20 6.76 -0.56 3.48
C SER A 20 7.58 -1.57 2.69
N SER A 21 7.84 -1.31 1.40
CA SER A 21 8.68 -2.19 0.57
C SER A 21 8.16 -3.64 0.60
N ALA A 22 8.98 -4.61 1.01
CA ALA A 22 8.57 -6.02 1.12
C ALA A 22 7.48 -6.24 2.18
N GLY A 23 7.48 -5.39 3.22
CA GLY A 23 6.38 -5.33 4.18
C GLY A 23 5.09 -4.83 3.56
N GLY A 24 5.16 -3.91 2.58
CA GLY A 24 4.00 -3.41 1.85
C GLY A 24 3.37 -4.47 0.94
N TYR A 25 4.20 -5.32 0.32
CA TYR A 25 3.75 -6.54 -0.36
C TYR A 25 2.97 -7.45 0.60
N MET A 26 3.56 -7.78 1.75
CA MET A 26 2.92 -8.69 2.71
C MET A 26 1.65 -8.09 3.32
N ALA A 27 1.66 -6.80 3.66
CA ALA A 27 0.48 -6.09 4.16
C ALA A 27 -0.67 -6.10 3.14
N THR A 28 -0.36 -5.92 1.85
CA THR A 28 -1.35 -5.98 0.77
C THR A 28 -1.89 -7.40 0.58
N LEU A 29 -1.02 -8.40 0.52
CA LEU A 29 -1.41 -9.81 0.36
C LEU A 29 -2.30 -10.28 1.51
N VAL A 30 -1.84 -10.11 2.75
CA VAL A 30 -2.57 -10.52 3.95
C VAL A 30 -3.85 -9.72 4.11
N GLY A 31 -3.79 -8.39 3.96
CA GLY A 31 -4.95 -7.52 4.11
C GLY A 31 -6.03 -7.82 3.09
N SER A 32 -5.66 -8.21 1.86
CA SER A 32 -6.62 -8.67 0.86
C SER A 32 -7.26 -10.01 1.24
N ILE A 33 -6.46 -11.00 1.64
CA ILE A 33 -6.95 -12.35 1.98
C ILE A 33 -7.82 -12.35 3.24
N LEU A 34 -7.45 -11.57 4.26
CA LEU A 34 -8.18 -11.48 5.53
C LEU A 34 -9.33 -10.47 5.51
N LYS A 35 -9.56 -9.78 4.37
CA LYS A 35 -10.56 -8.72 4.23
C LYS A 35 -10.37 -7.63 5.29
N ALA A 36 -9.14 -7.13 5.39
CA ALA A 36 -8.82 -5.98 6.22
C ALA A 36 -9.71 -4.78 5.89
N GLU A 37 -9.96 -3.92 6.88
CA GLU A 37 -10.73 -2.69 6.70
C GLU A 37 -10.05 -1.78 5.67
N TYR A 38 -8.72 -1.68 5.75
CA TYR A 38 -7.88 -1.08 4.73
C TYR A 38 -6.40 -1.46 4.92
N VAL A 39 -5.59 -1.17 3.91
CA VAL A 39 -4.14 -1.31 3.91
C VAL A 39 -3.48 0.06 3.73
N ILE A 40 -2.42 0.35 4.48
CA ILE A 40 -1.51 1.48 4.24
C ILE A 40 -0.19 0.91 3.73
N ALA A 41 0.17 1.21 2.49
CA ALA A 41 1.35 0.66 1.84
C ALA A 41 2.29 1.77 1.34
N PHE A 42 3.53 1.78 1.81
CA PHE A 42 4.57 2.70 1.36
C PHE A 42 5.53 1.98 0.43
N SER A 43 5.66 2.44 -0.82
CA SER A 43 6.54 1.79 -1.81
C SER A 43 6.43 0.26 -1.87
N PRO A 44 5.22 -0.35 -1.90
CA PRO A 44 5.08 -1.80 -1.90
C PRO A 44 5.60 -2.41 -3.20
N GLN A 45 6.17 -3.63 -3.12
CA GLN A 45 6.40 -4.46 -4.30
C GLN A 45 5.16 -5.28 -4.64
N PHE A 46 4.19 -4.72 -5.37
CA PHE A 46 2.99 -5.46 -5.80
C PHE A 46 3.31 -6.68 -6.69
N SER A 47 4.42 -6.65 -7.42
CA SER A 47 5.03 -7.82 -8.06
C SER A 47 6.44 -8.02 -7.52
N ILE A 48 6.73 -9.24 -7.08
CA ILE A 48 8.05 -9.66 -6.61
C ILE A 48 8.81 -10.54 -7.61
N SER A 49 8.31 -10.65 -8.85
CA SER A 49 8.86 -11.54 -9.90
C SER A 49 10.34 -11.32 -10.21
N ASN A 50 10.84 -10.09 -10.01
CA ASN A 50 12.24 -9.72 -10.24
C ASN A 50 13.16 -9.95 -9.02
N TYR A 51 12.61 -10.27 -7.85
CA TYR A 51 13.40 -10.47 -6.62
C TYR A 51 13.53 -11.93 -6.22
N VAL A 52 12.80 -12.83 -6.89
CA VAL A 52 12.79 -14.25 -6.55
C VAL A 52 13.35 -15.11 -7.67
N PHE A 53 14.22 -16.04 -7.31
CA PHE A 53 14.83 -16.99 -8.24
C PHE A 53 13.82 -18.04 -8.74
N LYS A 54 12.88 -18.45 -7.89
CA LYS A 54 11.83 -19.42 -8.24
C LYS A 54 10.56 -18.70 -8.64
N LYS A 55 10.23 -18.74 -9.94
CA LYS A 55 9.05 -18.07 -10.53
C LYS A 55 7.76 -18.93 -10.47
N GLU A 56 7.76 -20.02 -9.73
CA GLU A 56 6.61 -20.92 -9.58
C GLU A 56 5.92 -20.71 -8.23
N THR A 57 5.61 -19.47 -7.87
CA THR A 57 4.88 -19.18 -6.62
C THR A 57 3.54 -18.54 -6.91
N LYS A 58 2.51 -18.94 -6.18
CA LYS A 58 1.13 -18.45 -6.34
C LYS A 58 1.00 -16.94 -6.13
N TYR A 59 1.93 -16.31 -5.40
CA TYR A 59 1.80 -14.94 -4.92
C TYR A 59 2.84 -13.99 -5.53
N LEU A 60 3.42 -14.31 -6.69
CA LEU A 60 4.41 -13.43 -7.33
C LEU A 60 3.86 -12.05 -7.64
N GLU A 61 2.61 -11.98 -8.11
CA GLU A 61 1.93 -10.75 -8.47
C GLU A 61 0.63 -10.66 -7.70
N LEU A 62 0.37 -9.49 -7.09
CA LEU A 62 -0.80 -9.29 -6.25
C LEU A 62 -2.00 -8.72 -7.02
N ILE A 63 -1.86 -8.39 -8.30
CA ILE A 63 -2.91 -7.72 -9.08
C ILE A 63 -4.25 -8.46 -9.03
N ASP A 64 -4.25 -9.77 -9.32
CA ASP A 64 -5.45 -10.60 -9.26
C ASP A 64 -6.07 -10.66 -7.86
N ILE A 65 -5.24 -10.61 -6.83
CA ILE A 65 -5.68 -10.69 -5.43
C ILE A 65 -6.32 -9.35 -5.01
N ILE A 66 -5.69 -8.25 -5.40
CA ILE A 66 -6.18 -6.89 -5.17
C ILE A 66 -7.52 -6.70 -5.86
N HIS A 67 -7.61 -7.09 -7.14
CA HIS A 67 -8.80 -6.97 -7.96
C HIS A 67 -9.98 -7.77 -7.39
N LYS A 68 -9.75 -9.02 -6.97
CA LYS A 68 -10.81 -9.92 -6.49
C LYS A 68 -11.34 -9.59 -5.10
N ASN A 69 -10.51 -9.10 -4.19
CA ASN A 69 -10.89 -8.91 -2.78
C ASN A 69 -11.42 -7.50 -2.47
N LEU A 70 -11.09 -6.50 -3.30
CA LEU A 70 -11.57 -5.11 -3.18
C LEU A 70 -11.26 -4.40 -1.84
N THR A 71 -10.37 -4.96 -1.01
CA THR A 71 -9.83 -4.24 0.16
C THR A 71 -9.20 -2.93 -0.29
N THR A 72 -9.53 -1.81 0.38
CA THR A 72 -8.97 -0.51 0.01
C THR A 72 -7.50 -0.43 0.39
N ILE A 73 -6.66 0.00 -0.54
CA ILE A 73 -5.20 0.15 -0.35
C ILE A 73 -4.84 1.62 -0.52
N PHE A 74 -4.35 2.25 0.53
CA PHE A 74 -3.75 3.59 0.47
C PHE A 74 -2.27 3.44 0.13
N TYR A 75 -1.93 3.72 -1.13
CA TYR A 75 -0.59 3.53 -1.68
C TYR A 75 0.18 4.85 -1.72
N PHE A 76 1.30 4.92 -1.01
CA PHE A 76 2.21 6.07 -0.99
C PHE A 76 3.41 5.80 -1.90
N CYS A 77 3.44 6.46 -3.06
CA CYS A 77 4.38 6.23 -4.15
C CYS A 77 5.39 7.38 -4.30
N PRO A 78 6.70 7.16 -4.14
CA PRO A 78 7.73 8.10 -4.59
C PRO A 78 7.82 8.06 -6.12
N PHE A 79 7.18 9.02 -6.78
CA PHE A 79 6.84 8.92 -8.20
C PHE A 79 8.04 8.94 -9.16
N TYR A 80 9.20 9.43 -8.73
CA TYR A 80 10.40 9.50 -9.57
C TYR A 80 11.37 8.34 -9.33
N ASN A 81 11.04 7.39 -8.45
CA ASN A 81 11.82 6.17 -8.31
C ASN A 81 11.39 5.14 -9.39
N LEU A 82 12.35 4.59 -10.13
CA LEU A 82 12.07 3.67 -11.25
C LEU A 82 11.37 2.38 -10.81
N GLU A 83 11.78 1.81 -9.67
CA GLU A 83 11.17 0.59 -9.12
C GLU A 83 9.72 0.87 -8.73
N ASP A 84 9.48 1.96 -7.99
CA ASP A 84 8.13 2.37 -7.61
C ASP A 84 7.24 2.71 -8.80
N GLN A 85 7.77 3.33 -9.86
CA GLN A 85 7.01 3.56 -11.11
C GLN A 85 6.58 2.25 -11.76
N ASN A 86 7.44 1.24 -11.77
CA ASN A 86 7.12 -0.06 -12.33
C ASN A 86 6.01 -0.73 -11.51
N GLN A 87 6.09 -0.67 -10.18
CA GLN A 87 5.04 -1.19 -9.29
C GLN A 87 3.72 -0.41 -9.44
N TYR A 88 3.77 0.92 -9.57
CA TYR A 88 2.61 1.77 -9.81
C TYR A 88 1.89 1.44 -11.12
N LYS A 89 2.62 1.25 -12.22
CA LYS A 89 2.04 0.92 -13.53
C LYS A 89 1.20 -0.36 -13.51
N LEU A 90 1.55 -1.32 -12.66
CA LEU A 90 0.82 -2.59 -12.53
C LEU A 90 -0.59 -2.38 -11.94
N ILE A 91 -0.76 -1.43 -11.02
CA ILE A 91 -2.00 -1.33 -10.21
C ILE A 91 -2.74 0.00 -10.35
N GLN A 92 -2.24 0.96 -11.13
CA GLN A 92 -2.80 2.32 -11.20
C GLN A 92 -4.26 2.38 -11.64
N ASN A 93 -4.76 1.33 -12.30
CA ASN A 93 -6.14 1.23 -12.77
C ASN A 93 -7.08 0.50 -11.79
N GLU A 94 -6.55 -0.03 -10.68
CA GLU A 94 -7.36 -0.76 -9.69
C GLU A 94 -8.21 0.20 -8.85
N ILE A 95 -9.53 0.01 -8.87
CA ILE A 95 -10.50 0.96 -8.28
C ILE A 95 -10.31 1.11 -6.75
N ASN A 96 -9.85 0.05 -6.10
CA ASN A 96 -9.64 -0.05 -4.67
C ASN A 96 -8.25 0.44 -4.25
N VAL A 97 -7.39 0.87 -5.17
CA VAL A 97 -6.09 1.47 -4.84
C VAL A 97 -6.19 2.99 -4.89
N LYS A 98 -5.90 3.63 -3.76
CA LYS A 98 -5.93 5.08 -3.54
C LYS A 98 -4.49 5.57 -3.48
N THR A 99 -3.97 6.01 -4.62
CA THR A 99 -2.56 6.37 -4.77
C THR A 99 -2.30 7.82 -4.41
N PHE A 100 -1.28 8.03 -3.57
CA PHE A 100 -0.63 9.29 -3.28
C PHE A 100 0.74 9.30 -3.96
N THR A 101 0.93 10.18 -4.95
CA THR A 101 2.23 10.33 -5.62
C THR A 101 3.02 11.46 -4.96
N PHE A 102 4.31 11.21 -4.72
CA PHE A 102 5.22 12.13 -4.08
C PHE A 102 6.37 12.50 -4.99
N ASP A 103 6.74 13.77 -4.97
CA ASP A 103 7.99 14.27 -5.58
C ASP A 103 9.20 13.73 -4.80
N SER A 104 9.62 12.53 -5.16
CA SER A 104 10.71 11.80 -4.51
C SER A 104 11.24 10.71 -5.45
N ASN A 105 12.57 10.58 -5.52
CA ASN A 105 13.26 9.47 -6.18
C ASN A 105 13.75 8.40 -5.19
N LYS A 106 13.52 8.60 -3.88
CA LYS A 106 13.94 7.68 -2.82
C LYS A 106 12.84 6.65 -2.55
N HIS A 107 13.17 5.37 -2.75
CA HIS A 107 12.32 4.23 -2.39
C HIS A 107 12.08 4.18 -0.87
N GLY A 108 10.94 3.63 -0.46
CA GLY A 108 10.56 3.43 0.94
C GLY A 108 9.46 4.36 1.39
N ILE A 109 9.62 5.03 2.54
CA ILE A 109 8.58 5.92 3.07
C ILE A 109 8.77 7.33 2.48
N PRO A 110 7.85 7.82 1.62
CA PRO A 110 8.02 9.08 0.93
C PRO A 110 7.62 10.29 1.78
N ILE A 111 7.15 10.11 3.01
CA ILE A 111 6.73 11.19 3.94
C ILE A 111 7.69 11.31 5.14
N ASN A 112 7.66 12.45 5.84
CA ASN A 112 8.51 12.65 7.02
C ASN A 112 7.96 11.94 8.27
N LYS A 113 8.76 11.85 9.35
CA LYS A 113 8.40 11.13 10.60
C LYS A 113 7.12 11.66 11.27
N ILE A 114 6.91 12.98 11.25
CA ILE A 114 5.73 13.61 11.86
C ILE A 114 4.49 13.23 11.06
N GLN A 115 4.57 13.35 9.73
CA GLN A 115 3.50 12.97 8.81
C GLN A 115 3.19 11.48 8.85
N LEU A 116 4.21 10.63 8.97
CA LEU A 116 4.04 9.19 9.12
C LEU A 116 3.19 8.90 10.36
N ARG A 117 3.52 9.51 11.51
CA ARG A 117 2.74 9.36 12.73
C ARG A 117 1.28 9.76 12.51
N ASP A 118 1.03 10.86 11.80
CA ASP A 118 -0.33 11.31 11.54
C ASP A 118 -1.07 10.29 10.63
N VAL A 119 -0.48 9.93 9.49
CA VAL A 119 -1.08 9.01 8.48
C VAL A 119 -1.46 7.67 9.08
N ILE A 120 -0.56 7.02 9.85
CA ILE A 120 -0.82 5.67 10.37
C ILE A 120 -1.91 5.65 11.45
N ASN A 121 -2.22 6.81 12.04
CA ASN A 121 -3.30 6.97 13.02
C ASN A 121 -4.58 7.56 12.42
N MET A 122 -4.63 7.82 11.11
CA MET A 122 -5.85 8.27 10.44
C MET A 122 -6.82 7.10 10.28
N SER A 123 -8.10 7.40 10.55
CA SER A 123 -9.23 6.53 10.18
C SER A 123 -9.41 6.45 8.66
N TYR A 124 -10.16 5.46 8.20
CA TYR A 124 -10.54 5.30 6.80
C TYR A 124 -11.07 6.61 6.17
N ASN A 125 -12.02 7.26 6.83
CA ASN A 125 -12.64 8.50 6.30
C ASN A 125 -11.64 9.66 6.21
N GLN A 126 -10.69 9.75 7.14
CA GLN A 126 -9.63 10.76 7.10
C GLN A 126 -8.66 10.49 5.93
N LEU A 127 -8.29 9.23 5.69
CA LEU A 127 -7.45 8.83 4.57
C LEU A 127 -8.15 9.05 3.22
N ILE A 128 -9.45 8.76 3.10
CA ILE A 128 -10.24 9.06 1.90
C ILE A 128 -10.29 10.57 1.65
N ARG A 129 -10.58 11.38 2.67
CA ARG A 129 -10.59 12.85 2.54
C ARG A 129 -9.22 13.38 2.12
N LEU A 130 -8.15 12.82 2.68
CA LEU A 130 -6.78 13.15 2.29
C LEU A 130 -6.51 12.77 0.84
N HIS A 131 -6.93 11.58 0.41
CA HIS A 131 -6.81 11.15 -0.98
C HIS A 131 -7.58 12.07 -1.93
N SER A 132 -8.82 12.46 -1.62
CA SER A 132 -9.58 13.41 -2.45
C SER A 132 -8.87 14.76 -2.65
N LYS A 133 -8.05 15.21 -1.69
CA LYS A 133 -7.28 16.47 -1.81
C LYS A 133 -6.09 16.34 -2.78
N TRP A 134 -5.44 15.18 -2.79
CA TRP A 134 -4.14 14.95 -3.43
C TRP A 134 -4.18 14.02 -4.65
N SER A 135 -5.32 13.37 -4.91
CA SER A 135 -5.46 12.44 -6.04
C SER A 135 -5.12 13.14 -7.36
N GLY A 136 -4.33 12.45 -8.20
CA GLY A 136 -3.85 12.97 -9.48
C GLY A 136 -2.74 14.02 -9.42
N LYS A 137 -2.25 14.39 -8.21
CA LYS A 137 -1.19 15.40 -8.03
C LYS A 137 0.08 14.77 -7.50
N ILE A 138 1.21 15.08 -8.13
CA ILE A 138 2.53 14.82 -7.55
C ILE A 138 2.72 15.81 -6.40
N THR A 139 2.80 15.28 -5.17
CA THR A 139 2.75 16.08 -3.95
C THR A 139 4.14 16.28 -3.36
N ASN A 140 4.46 17.51 -2.94
CA ASN A 140 5.66 17.76 -2.16
C ASN A 140 5.45 17.35 -0.70
N LYS A 141 6.47 16.74 -0.08
CA LYS A 141 6.45 16.33 1.33
C LYS A 141 6.11 17.49 2.28
N LYS A 142 6.47 18.73 1.96
CA LYS A 142 6.18 19.91 2.80
C LYS A 142 4.70 20.31 2.81
N GLU A 143 3.93 19.91 1.80
CA GLU A 143 2.56 20.36 1.60
C GLU A 143 1.51 19.31 2.00
N PHE A 144 1.90 18.03 1.99
CA PHE A 144 1.00 16.89 2.13
C PHE A 144 0.09 16.94 3.37
N ILE A 145 0.68 17.22 4.53
CA ILE A 145 -0.02 17.45 5.80
C ILE A 145 0.56 18.73 6.40
N GLN A 146 -0.24 19.80 6.36
CA GLN A 146 0.00 21.04 7.08
C GLN A 146 -1.04 21.13 8.21
N LYS A 147 -0.59 21.53 9.39
CA LYS A 147 -1.48 21.86 10.52
C LYS A 147 -2.02 23.27 10.35
#